data_AF-A0A1S4EDE7-F1
#
_entry.id   AF-A0A1S4EDE7-F1
#
_cell.length_a   1.000
_cell.length_b   1.000
_cell.length_c   1.000
_cell.angle_alpha   90.00
_cell.angle_beta   90.00
_cell.angle_gamma   90.00
#
_symmetry.space_group_name_H-M   'P 1'
#
loop_
_entity.id
_entity.type
_entity.pdbx_description
1 polymer ?
#
loop_
_entity_poly.entity_id
_entity_poly.type
_entity_poly.pdbx_seq_one_letter_code
_entity_poly.pdbx_strand_id
1 'polypeptide(L)'
;MSFLPKEERTKCWSARDKYWECLDSHEGNADSCKEFRTSYEQFCPGQWVKHFDRRYHFLKFKNKIETEGFEKFDSKQEYELPKGKSKAKT
;
A
#
# COMPACT_ATOMS: atom_id res chain seq x y z
N MET A 1 -1.22 0.49 -24.83
CA MET A 1 -1.19 1.33 -23.62
C MET A 1 -1.44 2.77 -24.04
N SER A 2 -2.49 3.39 -23.51
CA SER A 2 -2.85 4.77 -23.83
C SER A 2 -1.94 5.70 -23.04
N PHE A 3 -1.14 6.50 -23.74
CA PHE A 3 -0.29 7.52 -23.12
C PHE A 3 -1.17 8.72 -22.78
N LEU A 4 -1.24 9.10 -21.50
CA LEU A 4 -1.97 10.32 -21.14
C LEU A 4 -1.23 11.56 -21.66
N PRO A 5 -1.96 12.53 -22.23
CA PRO A 5 -1.41 13.81 -22.62
C PRO A 5 -0.82 14.54 -21.39
N LYS A 6 0.10 15.48 -21.65
CA LYS A 6 0.87 16.18 -20.61
C LYS A 6 -0.02 16.83 -19.55
N GLU A 7 -1.12 17.46 -19.97
CA GLU A 7 -2.05 18.16 -19.07
C GLU A 7 -2.74 17.20 -18.10
N GLU A 8 -3.30 16.10 -18.60
CA GLU A 8 -3.95 15.08 -17.79
C GLU A 8 -2.98 14.40 -16.82
N ARG A 9 -1.72 14.23 -17.24
CA ARG A 9 -0.66 13.74 -16.35
C ARG A 9 -0.41 14.70 -15.19
N THR A 10 -0.33 16.00 -15.47
CA THR A 10 -0.14 17.02 -14.44
C THR A 10 -1.31 17.05 -13.46
N LYS A 11 -2.56 16.93 -13.95
CA LYS A 11 -3.76 16.81 -13.09
C LYS A 11 -3.71 15.57 -12.21
N CYS A 12 -3.35 14.42 -12.77
CA CYS A 12 -3.19 13.17 -12.02
C CYS A 12 -2.13 13.31 -10.91
N TRP A 13 -0.96 13.87 -11.22
CA TRP A 13 0.11 14.05 -10.24
C TRP A 13 -0.28 15.05 -9.14
N SER A 14 -0.95 16.15 -9.47
CA SER A 14 -1.40 17.11 -8.46
C SER A 14 -2.49 16.55 -7.56
N ALA A 15 -3.41 15.73 -8.09
CA ALA A 15 -4.41 15.03 -7.28
C ALA A 15 -3.77 13.97 -6.35
N ARG A 16 -2.75 13.25 -6.84
CA ARG A 16 -1.95 12.33 -6.02
C ARG A 16 -1.31 13.06 -4.84
N ASP A 17 -0.63 14.16 -5.11
CA ASP A 17 0.16 14.87 -4.10
C ASP A 17 -0.75 15.41 -3.00
N LYS A 18 -1.91 15.97 -3.35
CA LYS A 18 -2.93 16.38 -2.36
C LYS A 18 -3.44 15.21 -1.50
N TYR A 19 -3.69 14.06 -2.11
CA TYR A 19 -4.13 12.88 -1.37
C TYR A 19 -3.05 12.39 -0.40
N TRP A 20 -1.78 12.35 -0.82
CA TRP A 20 -0.66 11.93 0.03
C TRP A 20 -0.36 12.93 1.15
N GLU A 21 -0.44 14.23 0.87
CA GLU A 21 -0.30 15.29 1.88
C GLU A 21 -1.37 15.16 2.97
N CYS A 22 -2.61 14.85 2.58
CA CYS A 22 -3.69 14.57 3.51
C CYS A 22 -3.38 13.32 4.35
N LEU A 23 -2.96 12.21 3.72
CA LEU A 23 -2.60 10.99 4.45
C LEU A 23 -1.45 11.24 5.43
N ASP A 24 -0.44 12.00 5.03
CA ASP A 24 0.70 12.34 5.89
C ASP A 24 0.29 13.18 7.10
N SER A 25 -0.67 14.10 6.91
CA SER A 25 -1.21 14.94 7.98
C SER A 25 -2.11 14.18 8.96
N HIS A 26 -2.73 13.08 8.52
CA HIS A 26 -3.65 12.26 9.30
C HIS A 26 -3.08 10.87 9.67
N GLU A 27 -1.75 10.74 9.72
CA GLU A 27 -1.06 9.48 10.09
C GLU A 27 -1.49 8.24 9.29
N GLY A 28 -1.87 8.43 8.02
CA GLY A 28 -2.32 7.37 7.13
C GLY A 28 -3.81 7.03 7.23
N ASN A 29 -4.61 7.84 7.95
CA ASN A 29 -6.05 7.63 8.00
C ASN A 29 -6.72 7.99 6.65
N ALA A 30 -6.99 6.96 5.85
CA ALA A 30 -7.61 7.09 4.55
C ALA A 30 -9.06 7.61 4.62
N ASP A 31 -9.76 7.42 5.74
CA ASP A 31 -11.16 7.84 5.87
C ASP A 31 -11.31 9.37 5.87
N SER A 32 -10.35 10.08 6.46
CA SER A 32 -10.30 11.54 6.49
C SER A 32 -10.01 12.15 5.10
N CYS A 33 -9.43 11.37 4.19
CA CYS A 33 -8.95 11.83 2.89
C CYS A 33 -9.80 11.34 1.70
N LYS A 34 -11.04 10.88 1.93
CA LYS A 34 -11.93 10.30 0.90
C LYS A 34 -12.22 11.25 -0.28
N GLU A 35 -12.34 12.55 -0.03
CA GLU A 35 -12.59 13.53 -1.09
C GLU A 35 -11.41 13.63 -2.05
N PHE A 36 -10.19 13.67 -1.52
CA PHE A 36 -8.96 13.64 -2.32
C PHE A 36 -8.76 12.29 -2.98
N ARG A 37 -9.16 11.19 -2.34
CA ARG A 37 -9.12 9.85 -2.94
C ARG A 37 -9.99 9.76 -4.18
N THR A 38 -11.22 10.26 -4.10
CA THR A 38 -12.16 10.29 -5.24
C THR A 38 -11.58 11.08 -6.40
N SER A 39 -11.03 12.28 -6.13
CA SER A 39 -10.38 13.11 -7.14
C SER A 39 -9.19 12.40 -7.78
N TYR A 40 -8.37 11.73 -6.97
CA TYR A 40 -7.20 10.99 -7.41
C TYR A 40 -7.56 9.84 -8.35
N GLU A 41 -8.57 9.05 -8.02
CA GLU A 41 -9.06 7.94 -8.87
C GLU A 41 -9.76 8.44 -10.14
N GLN A 42 -10.35 9.63 -10.12
CA GLN A 42 -10.97 10.24 -11.29
C GLN A 42 -9.94 10.74 -12.30
N PHE A 43 -8.87 11.41 -11.85
CA PHE A 43 -7.88 12.01 -12.75
C PHE A 43 -6.74 11.06 -13.15
N CYS A 44 -6.53 9.97 -12.41
CA CYS A 44 -5.46 9.02 -12.69
C CYS A 44 -5.99 7.69 -13.26
N PRO A 45 -5.25 7.06 -14.19
CA PRO A 45 -5.54 5.69 -14.59
C PRO A 45 -5.42 4.73 -13.41
N GLY A 46 -6.32 3.76 -13.30
CA GLY A 46 -6.30 2.79 -12.20
C GLY A 46 -4.99 2.00 -12.06
N GLN A 47 -4.25 1.78 -13.16
CA GLN A 47 -2.90 1.16 -13.07
C GLN A 47 -1.89 2.07 -12.38
N TRP A 48 -1.97 3.38 -12.62
CA TRP A 48 -1.10 4.36 -11.98
C TRP A 48 -1.45 4.51 -10.51
N VAL A 49 -2.74 4.59 -10.17
CA VAL A 49 -3.21 4.61 -8.78
C VAL A 49 -2.65 3.42 -8.00
N LYS A 50 -2.81 2.19 -8.50
CA LYS A 50 -2.26 0.98 -7.87
C LYS A 50 -0.74 1.04 -7.69
N HIS A 51 -0.01 1.51 -8.70
CA HIS A 51 1.44 1.61 -8.64
C HIS A 51 1.90 2.63 -7.58
N PHE A 52 1.26 3.80 -7.59
CA PHE A 52 1.56 4.89 -6.67
C PHE A 52 1.19 4.54 -5.23
N ASP A 53 0.02 3.94 -4.97
CA ASP A 53 -0.38 3.49 -3.63
C ASP A 53 0.66 2.53 -3.03
N ARG A 54 1.10 1.52 -3.81
CA ARG A 54 2.18 0.61 -3.37
C ARG A 54 3.48 1.35 -3.06
N ARG A 55 3.85 2.31 -3.91
CA ARG A 55 5.06 3.12 -3.71
C ARG A 55 4.97 3.96 -2.43
N TYR A 56 3.82 4.58 -2.15
CA TYR A 56 3.59 5.37 -0.94
C TYR A 56 3.76 4.52 0.32
N HIS A 57 3.07 3.39 0.40
CA HIS A 57 3.18 2.49 1.55
C HIS A 57 4.62 1.97 1.74
N PHE A 58 5.30 1.63 0.65
CA PHE A 58 6.71 1.23 0.72
C PHE A 58 7.61 2.33 1.26
N LEU A 59 7.42 3.58 0.80
CA LEU A 59 8.19 4.73 1.30
C LEU A 59 7.92 5.00 2.78
N LYS A 60 6.67 4.91 3.23
CA LYS A 60 6.32 5.05 4.64
C LYS A 60 6.93 3.94 5.49
N PHE A 61 6.83 2.69 5.05
CA PHE A 61 7.46 1.56 5.72
C PHE A 61 8.97 1.73 5.80
N LYS A 62 9.61 2.08 4.67
CA LYS A 62 11.05 2.34 4.61
C LYS A 62 11.45 3.44 5.59
N ASN A 63 10.73 4.56 5.58
CA ASN A 63 11.00 5.67 6.48
C ASN A 63 10.88 5.24 7.95
N LYS A 64 9.85 4.47 8.30
CA LYS A 64 9.65 3.92 9.64
C LYS A 64 10.83 3.03 10.08
N ILE A 65 11.29 2.14 9.21
CA ILE A 65 12.45 1.27 9.49
C ILE A 65 13.74 2.09 9.64
N GLU A 66 13.92 3.15 8.85
CA GLU A 66 15.08 4.05 8.95
C GLU A 66 15.06 4.87 10.25
N THR A 67 13.88 5.29 10.73
CA THR A 67 13.76 6.11 11.94
C THR A 67 13.73 5.30 13.24
N GLU A 68 13.01 4.18 13.27
CA GLU A 68 12.78 3.37 14.48
C GLU A 68 13.74 2.17 14.58
N GLY A 69 14.46 1.85 13.51
CA GLY A 69 15.25 0.63 13.42
C GLY A 69 14.40 -0.59 13.05
N PHE A 70 15.08 -1.72 12.79
CA PHE A 70 14.43 -2.98 12.41
C PHE A 70 14.43 -3.94 13.59
N GLU A 71 13.27 -4.17 14.21
CA GLU A 71 13.11 -5.21 15.21
C GLU A 71 12.96 -6.59 14.53
N LYS A 72 13.96 -7.46 14.71
CA LYS A 72 13.92 -8.84 14.24
C LYS A 72 12.92 -9.61 15.10
N PHE A 73 11.80 -10.03 14.51
CA PHE A 73 10.89 -10.97 15.17
C PHE A 73 11.50 -12.37 15.13
N ASP A 74 12.05 -12.84 16.25
CA ASP A 74 12.63 -14.19 16.37
C ASP A 74 11.51 -15.23 16.29
N SER A 75 11.34 -15.82 15.11
CA SER A 75 10.27 -16.77 14.81
C SER A 75 10.65 -18.18 15.29
N LYS A 76 10.57 -18.42 16.60
CA LYS A 76 10.38 -19.77 17.17
C LYS A 76 8.89 -19.94 17.50
N GLN A 77 8.05 -20.05 16.47
CA GLN A 77 6.78 -20.74 16.61
C GLN A 77 6.90 -22.07 15.86
N GLU A 78 7.21 -23.11 16.63
CA GLU A 78 7.09 -24.49 16.23
C GLU A 78 5.65 -24.75 15.79
N TYR A 79 5.45 -24.92 14.49
CA TYR A 79 4.19 -25.41 13.97
C TYR A 79 4.19 -26.93 14.17
N GLU A 80 3.36 -27.45 15.09
CA GLU A 80 3.10 -28.88 15.13
C GLU A 80 2.24 -29.28 13.92
N LEU A 81 2.85 -30.01 12.98
CA LEU A 81 2.12 -30.65 11.89
C LEU A 81 1.26 -31.81 12.45
N PRO A 82 -0.06 -31.85 12.22
CA PRO A 82 -0.89 -32.95 12.69
C PRO A 82 -0.50 -34.25 11.98
N LYS A 83 -0.01 -35.24 12.74
CA LYS A 83 0.36 -36.57 12.22
C LYS A 83 -0.86 -37.28 11.64
N GLY A 84 -0.83 -37.54 10.34
CA GLY A 84 -1.80 -38.36 9.64
C GLY A 84 -1.90 -39.76 10.25
N LYS A 85 -3.10 -40.14 10.68
CA LYS A 85 -3.42 -41.53 11.08
C LYS A 85 -3.55 -42.37 9.81
N SER A 86 -2.56 -43.22 9.54
CA SER A 86 -2.70 -44.30 8.56
C SER A 86 -3.80 -45.25 9.02
N LYS A 87 -4.84 -45.41 8.20
CA LYS A 87 -5.82 -46.50 8.31
C LYS A 87 -5.59 -47.48 7.15
N ALA A 88 -5.25 -48.72 7.50
CA ALA A 88 -5.54 -49.97 6.77
C ALA A 88 -5.21 -51.06 7.80
N LYS A 89 -6.08 -51.92 8.33
CA LYS A 89 -7.28 -52.63 7.85
C LYS A 89 -7.02 -53.47 6.59
N THR A 90 -6.48 -54.66 6.79
CA THR A 90 -7.11 -55.96 6.48
C THR A 90 -6.35 -57.03 7.23
#